data_AF-A0A9R1H5X9-F1
#
_entry.id   AF-A0A9R1H5X9-F1
#
_cell.length_a   1.000
_cell.length_b   1.000
_cell.length_c   1.000
_cell.angle_alpha   90.00
_cell.angle_beta   90.00
_cell.angle_gamma   90.00
#
_symmetry.space_group_name_H-M   'P 1'
#
loop_
_entity.id
_entity.type
_entity.pdbx_description
1 polymer ?
#
loop_
_entity_poly.entity_id
_entity_poly.type
_entity_poly.pdbx_seq_one_letter_code
_entity_poly.pdbx_strand_id
1 'polypeptide(L)'
;MAVPVWFFSLASLGALHVVAISFRLIAYFSVFHRRPIDLRRRYGAWAVVTGPTSGIGRSMALELAERGLNLVLVGRDPPKLGDISERISRAHAAVQTKTVLFDFSLVSTAQGDEAMRRLREAVAGLDVGVLVNNAGVAKPGAVYLHEVDVEAWVRMIRVNALALTEVTAAVLPGMLRRGRGAVVNIGPGSSFGLPSYPLYSVYVATKRYVLEFSRSLSVEYKSR
;
A
#
# COMPACT_ATOMS: atom_id res chain seq x y z
N MET A 1 -45.48 39.75 8.72
CA MET A 1 -45.74 38.29 8.70
C MET A 1 -44.75 37.64 9.65
N ALA A 2 -45.22 36.88 10.65
CA ALA A 2 -44.34 36.20 11.60
C ALA A 2 -43.65 35.00 10.91
N VAL A 3 -42.36 34.82 11.17
CA VAL A 3 -41.60 33.68 10.62
C VAL A 3 -42.11 32.40 11.27
N PRO A 4 -42.45 31.36 10.51
CA PRO A 4 -42.98 30.12 11.08
C PRO A 4 -41.97 29.38 11.96
N VAL A 5 -42.44 28.72 13.02
CA VAL A 5 -41.59 27.94 13.95
C VAL A 5 -40.77 26.85 13.23
N TRP A 6 -41.33 26.22 12.19
CA TRP A 6 -40.64 25.19 11.41
C TRP A 6 -39.35 25.71 10.74
N PHE A 7 -39.29 27.01 10.43
CA PHE A 7 -38.11 27.62 9.82
C PHE A 7 -36.92 27.61 10.79
N PHE A 8 -37.15 27.95 12.06
CA PHE A 8 -36.10 27.95 13.08
C PHE A 8 -35.58 26.53 13.37
N SER A 9 -36.45 25.52 13.34
CA SER A 9 -36.05 24.11 13.48
C SER A 9 -35.16 23.65 12.33
N LEU A 10 -35.55 23.94 11.08
CA LEU A 10 -34.75 23.60 9.91
C LEU A 10 -33.43 24.37 9.87
N ALA A 11 -33.43 25.65 10.21
CA ALA A 11 -32.23 26.47 10.31
C ALA A 11 -31.25 25.93 11.36
N SER A 12 -31.75 25.50 12.52
CA SER A 12 -30.94 24.90 13.58
C SER A 12 -30.33 23.56 13.14
N LEU A 13 -31.12 22.72 12.46
CA LEU A 13 -30.64 21.43 11.93
C LEU A 13 -29.59 21.63 10.82
N GLY A 14 -29.79 22.61 9.95
CA GLY A 14 -28.81 23.02 8.93
C GLY A 14 -27.52 23.57 9.56
N ALA A 15 -27.63 24.42 10.59
CA ALA A 15 -26.48 24.95 11.31
C ALA A 15 -25.67 23.83 11.99
N LEU A 16 -26.33 22.88 12.65
CA LEU A 16 -25.69 21.69 13.24
C LEU A 16 -24.98 20.86 12.18
N HIS A 17 -25.59 20.66 11.01
CA HIS A 17 -24.97 19.93 9.90
C HIS A 17 -23.72 20.64 9.37
N VAL A 18 -23.78 21.96 9.16
CA VAL A 18 -22.62 22.77 8.74
C VAL A 18 -21.51 22.69 9.77
N VAL A 19 -21.81 22.86 11.07
CA VAL A 19 -20.82 22.73 12.14
C VAL A 19 -20.17 21.35 12.13
N ALA A 20 -20.94 20.27 11.95
CA ALA A 20 -20.41 18.92 11.85
C ALA A 20 -19.49 18.73 10.64
N ILE A 21 -19.84 19.28 9.47
CA ILE A 21 -18.98 19.26 8.27
C ILE A 21 -17.72 20.09 8.49
N SER A 22 -17.83 21.31 9.00
CA SER A 22 -16.71 22.18 9.30
C SER A 22 -15.73 21.52 10.28
N PHE A 23 -16.24 20.86 11.32
CA PHE A 23 -15.41 20.10 12.25
C PHE A 23 -14.67 18.94 11.55
N ARG A 24 -15.34 18.19 10.67
CA ARG A 24 -14.69 17.13 9.86
C ARG A 24 -13.60 17.69 8.94
N LEU A 25 -13.85 18.84 8.31
CA LEU A 25 -12.88 19.52 7.46
C LEU A 25 -11.67 20.00 8.29
N ILE A 26 -11.90 20.64 9.44
CA ILE A 26 -10.83 21.05 10.36
C ILE A 26 -10.03 19.84 10.84
N ALA A 27 -10.70 18.74 11.22
CA ALA A 27 -10.04 17.49 11.61
C ALA A 27 -9.20 16.91 10.46
N TYR A 28 -9.69 16.98 9.22
CA TYR A 28 -8.92 16.60 8.02
C TYR A 28 -7.70 17.52 7.82
N PHE A 29 -7.87 18.84 7.91
CA PHE A 29 -6.77 19.81 7.81
C PHE A 29 -5.73 19.65 8.93
N SER A 30 -6.17 19.23 10.12
CA SER A 30 -5.28 18.96 11.25
C SER A 30 -4.30 17.82 10.97
N VAL A 31 -4.64 16.88 10.07
CA VAL A 31 -3.74 15.79 9.66
C VAL A 31 -2.49 16.35 8.99
N PHE A 32 -2.61 17.40 8.17
CA PHE A 32 -1.47 18.06 7.52
C PHE A 32 -0.55 18.80 8.50
N HIS A 33 -1.05 19.13 9.70
CA HIS A 33 -0.28 19.79 10.76
C HIS A 33 0.21 18.82 11.85
N ARG A 34 0.01 17.50 11.68
CA ARG A 34 0.51 16.52 12.64
C ARG A 34 2.03 16.48 12.57
N ARG A 35 2.67 16.49 13.74
CA ARG A 35 4.13 16.31 13.84
C ARG A 35 4.52 14.97 13.20
N PRO A 36 5.61 14.94 12.42
CA PRO A 36 6.09 13.70 11.84
C PRO A 36 6.42 12.69 12.94
N ILE A 37 5.93 11.46 12.75
CA ILE A 37 6.23 10.33 13.63
C ILE A 37 7.58 9.75 13.19
N ASP A 38 8.44 9.47 14.16
CA ASP A 38 9.65 8.67 13.94
C ASP A 38 9.24 7.21 13.65
N LEU A 39 9.18 6.87 12.36
CA LEU A 39 8.77 5.55 11.89
C LEU A 39 9.76 4.46 12.31
N ARG A 40 11.06 4.79 12.34
CA ARG A 40 12.13 3.87 12.71
C ARG A 40 11.98 3.46 14.18
N ARG A 41 11.77 4.42 15.07
CA ARG A 41 11.53 4.16 16.49
C ARG A 41 10.18 3.46 16.73
N ARG A 42 9.14 3.84 15.99
CA ARG A 42 7.78 3.33 16.23
C ARG A 42 7.55 1.91 15.71
N TYR A 43 8.05 1.60 14.52
CA TYR A 43 7.71 0.36 13.83
C TYR A 43 8.92 -0.55 13.64
N GLY A 44 10.11 -0.01 13.37
CA GLY A 44 11.34 -0.78 13.19
C GLY A 44 12.29 -0.15 12.17
N ALA A 45 13.54 -0.59 12.17
CA ALA A 45 14.60 0.02 11.37
C ALA A 45 14.55 -0.27 9.86
N TRP A 46 13.82 -1.31 9.44
CA TRP A 46 13.73 -1.72 8.04
C TRP A 46 12.32 -1.56 7.48
N ALA A 47 12.24 -1.23 6.19
CA ALA A 47 11.02 -1.28 5.41
C ALA A 47 11.18 -2.18 4.17
N VAL A 48 10.11 -2.86 3.78
CA VAL A 48 10.03 -3.62 2.52
C VAL A 48 9.15 -2.82 1.57
N VAL A 49 9.59 -2.58 0.33
CA VAL A 49 8.82 -1.87 -0.69
C VAL A 49 8.75 -2.71 -1.96
N THR A 50 7.53 -3.07 -2.38
CA THR A 50 7.30 -3.78 -3.64
C THR A 50 7.07 -2.80 -4.79
N GLY A 51 7.71 -3.03 -5.93
CA GLY A 51 7.70 -2.11 -7.07
C GLY A 51 8.31 -0.73 -6.80
N PRO A 52 9.52 -0.60 -6.22
CA PRO A 52 10.10 0.68 -5.81
C PRO A 52 10.74 1.48 -6.97
N THR A 53 10.65 0.99 -8.22
CA THR A 53 11.45 1.52 -9.33
C THR A 53 10.79 2.69 -10.06
N SER A 54 9.50 2.96 -9.85
CA SER A 54 8.78 4.06 -10.48
C SER A 54 7.58 4.53 -9.66
N GLY A 55 7.01 5.68 -10.04
CA GLY A 55 5.76 6.22 -9.49
C GLY A 55 5.74 6.30 -7.96
N ILE A 56 4.61 5.89 -7.38
CA ILE A 56 4.36 5.92 -5.93
C ILE A 56 5.41 5.09 -5.18
N GLY A 57 5.73 3.89 -5.64
CA GLY A 57 6.72 3.02 -5.00
C GLY A 57 8.10 3.67 -4.90
N ARG A 58 8.54 4.39 -5.94
CA ARG A 58 9.81 5.14 -5.92
C ARG A 58 9.79 6.25 -4.89
N SER A 59 8.74 7.06 -4.88
CA SER A 59 8.61 8.15 -3.91
C SER A 59 8.53 7.62 -2.48
N MET A 60 7.79 6.53 -2.25
CA MET A 60 7.71 5.88 -0.94
C MET A 60 9.08 5.34 -0.49
N ALA A 61 9.85 4.72 -1.39
CA ALA A 61 11.19 4.25 -1.06
C ALA A 61 12.13 5.40 -0.67
N LEU A 62 12.12 6.49 -1.46
CA LEU A 62 12.95 7.67 -1.16
C LEU A 62 12.54 8.35 0.16
N GLU A 63 11.25 8.54 0.40
CA GLU A 63 10.74 9.15 1.64
C GLU A 63 11.07 8.29 2.88
N LEU A 64 10.96 6.97 2.78
CA LEU A 64 11.32 6.07 3.88
C LEU A 64 12.83 6.10 4.17
N ALA A 65 13.66 6.22 3.13
CA ALA A 65 15.10 6.42 3.29
C ALA A 65 15.44 7.77 3.92
N GLU A 66 14.76 8.85 3.50
CA GLU A 66 14.91 10.19 4.09
C GLU A 66 14.58 10.20 5.58
N ARG A 67 13.61 9.37 5.99
CA ARG A 67 13.26 9.13 7.40
C ARG A 67 14.20 8.15 8.13
N GLY A 68 15.28 7.71 7.49
CA GLY A 68 16.34 6.90 8.08
C GLY A 68 16.03 5.41 8.23
N LEU A 69 15.06 4.88 7.46
CA LEU A 69 14.81 3.44 7.39
C LEU A 69 15.69 2.79 6.32
N ASN A 70 16.21 1.62 6.66
CA ASN A 70 16.84 0.71 5.70
C ASN A 70 15.78 0.04 4.82
N LEU A 71 16.11 -0.33 3.59
CA LEU A 71 15.11 -0.79 2.62
C LEU A 71 15.44 -2.16 2.04
N VAL A 72 14.42 -3.02 2.00
CA VAL A 72 14.38 -4.18 1.10
C VAL A 72 13.52 -3.81 -0.11
N LEU A 73 14.17 -3.70 -1.26
CA LEU A 73 13.61 -3.24 -2.52
C LEU A 73 13.27 -4.44 -3.40
N VAL A 74 11.98 -4.70 -3.60
CA VAL A 74 11.50 -5.91 -4.27
C VAL A 74 10.90 -5.57 -5.63
N GLY A 75 11.47 -6.12 -6.70
CA GLY A 75 10.98 -5.86 -8.07
C GLY A 75 11.65 -6.74 -9.11
N ARG A 76 11.25 -6.60 -10.37
CA ARG A 76 11.63 -7.51 -11.46
C ARG A 76 12.74 -7.03 -12.41
N ASP A 77 13.20 -5.80 -12.24
CA ASP A 77 14.12 -5.13 -13.16
C ASP A 77 15.43 -4.82 -12.40
N PRO A 78 16.48 -5.66 -12.55
CA PRO A 78 17.73 -5.50 -11.80
C PRO A 78 18.42 -4.14 -12.02
N PRO A 79 18.57 -3.64 -13.27
CA PRO A 79 19.12 -2.31 -13.50
C PRO A 79 18.37 -1.21 -12.74
N LYS A 80 17.03 -1.19 -12.84
CA LYS A 80 16.25 -0.17 -12.13
C LYS A 80 16.30 -0.30 -10.62
N LEU A 81 16.44 -1.52 -10.09
CA LEU A 81 16.66 -1.74 -8.66
C LEU A 81 18.04 -1.23 -8.21
N GLY A 82 19.07 -1.42 -9.03
CA GLY A 82 20.39 -0.85 -8.83
C GLY A 82 20.34 0.67 -8.78
N ASP A 83 19.72 1.30 -9.77
CA ASP A 83 19.61 2.76 -9.87
C ASP A 83 18.97 3.40 -8.63
N ILE A 84 17.85 2.84 -8.14
CA ILE A 84 17.18 3.38 -6.96
C ILE A 84 18.00 3.12 -5.68
N SER A 85 18.65 1.96 -5.58
CA SER A 85 19.54 1.63 -4.48
C SER A 85 20.71 2.61 -4.40
N GLU A 86 21.39 2.86 -5.52
CA GLU A 86 22.48 3.84 -5.59
C GLU A 86 22.00 5.25 -5.25
N ARG A 87 20.83 5.65 -5.76
CA ARG A 87 20.26 6.96 -5.45
C ARG A 87 20.03 7.15 -3.95
N ILE A 88 19.50 6.12 -3.27
CA ILE A 88 19.31 6.12 -1.82
C ILE A 88 20.66 6.21 -1.11
N SER A 89 21.63 5.37 -1.45
CA SER A 89 22.94 5.36 -0.80
C SER A 89 23.70 6.67 -0.97
N ARG A 90 23.59 7.33 -2.13
CA ARG A 90 24.21 8.65 -2.39
C ARG A 90 23.55 9.76 -1.59
N ALA A 91 22.23 9.73 -1.43
CA ALA A 91 21.50 10.76 -0.66
C ALA A 91 21.58 10.53 0.85
N HIS A 92 21.69 9.28 1.30
CA HIS A 92 21.59 8.88 2.70
C HIS A 92 22.62 7.79 3.04
N ALA A 93 23.87 8.17 3.31
CA ALA A 93 24.98 7.23 3.53
C ALA A 93 24.78 6.24 4.69
N ALA A 94 23.92 6.56 5.67
CA ALA A 94 23.62 5.68 6.80
C ALA A 94 22.50 4.65 6.51
N VAL A 95 21.80 4.78 5.37
CA VAL A 95 20.70 3.89 4.97
C VAL A 95 21.26 2.72 4.17
N GLN A 96 20.90 1.52 4.60
CA GLN A 96 21.24 0.27 3.91
C GLN A 96 20.11 -0.14 2.98
N THR A 97 20.48 -0.67 1.82
CA THR A 97 19.54 -1.24 0.85
C THR A 97 19.88 -2.71 0.59
N LYS A 98 18.84 -3.52 0.45
CA LYS A 98 18.90 -4.90 -0.09
C LYS A 98 17.95 -4.96 -1.26
N THR A 99 18.34 -5.62 -2.34
CA THR A 99 17.47 -5.84 -3.50
C THR A 99 17.04 -7.29 -3.58
N VAL A 100 15.78 -7.53 -3.93
CA VAL A 100 15.23 -8.87 -4.16
C VAL A 100 14.59 -8.88 -5.53
N LEU A 101 15.13 -9.72 -6.42
CA LEU A 101 14.56 -9.94 -7.74
C LEU A 101 13.30 -10.80 -7.62
N PHE A 102 12.16 -10.23 -7.99
CA PHE A 102 10.89 -10.93 -8.00
C PHE A 102 9.95 -10.34 -9.06
N ASP A 103 9.60 -11.16 -10.06
CA ASP A 103 8.43 -10.91 -10.90
C ASP A 103 7.17 -11.45 -10.23
N PHE A 104 6.37 -10.54 -9.69
CA PHE A 104 5.11 -10.84 -9.00
C PHE A 104 4.08 -11.57 -9.88
N SER A 105 4.21 -11.55 -11.21
CA SER A 105 3.34 -12.34 -12.09
C SER A 105 3.64 -13.83 -12.10
N LEU A 106 4.77 -14.25 -11.51
CA LEU A 106 5.18 -15.64 -11.40
C LEU A 106 4.80 -16.26 -10.06
N VAL A 107 4.05 -15.55 -9.20
CA VAL A 107 3.54 -16.11 -7.95
C VAL A 107 2.76 -17.41 -8.19
N SER A 108 2.87 -18.36 -7.25
CA SER A 108 2.30 -19.71 -7.38
C SER A 108 2.87 -20.53 -8.56
N THR A 109 4.11 -20.24 -8.96
CA THR A 109 4.93 -21.07 -9.87
C THR A 109 6.26 -21.38 -9.19
N ALA A 110 6.99 -22.39 -9.67
CA ALA A 110 8.31 -22.74 -9.11
C ALA A 110 9.30 -21.55 -9.08
N GLN A 111 9.25 -20.66 -10.08
CA GLN A 111 10.10 -19.47 -10.11
C GLN A 111 9.65 -18.42 -9.08
N GLY A 112 8.34 -18.26 -8.89
CA GLY A 112 7.78 -17.40 -7.85
C GLY A 112 8.09 -17.90 -6.44
N ASP A 113 8.01 -19.21 -6.22
CA ASP A 113 8.31 -19.85 -4.93
C ASP A 113 9.78 -19.63 -4.54
N GLU A 114 10.69 -19.74 -5.50
CA GLU A 114 12.11 -19.43 -5.32
C GLU A 114 12.33 -17.94 -5.02
N ALA A 115 11.66 -17.03 -5.74
CA ALA A 115 11.74 -15.59 -5.44
C ALA A 115 11.18 -15.26 -4.05
N MET A 116 10.10 -15.92 -3.64
CA MET A 116 9.50 -15.78 -2.31
C MET A 116 10.43 -16.32 -1.21
N ARG A 117 11.13 -17.43 -1.48
CA ARG A 117 12.17 -17.95 -0.57
C ARG A 117 13.28 -16.92 -0.37
N ARG A 118 13.79 -16.32 -1.44
CA ARG A 118 14.79 -15.24 -1.38
C ARG A 118 14.27 -14.01 -0.62
N LEU A 119 12.99 -13.67 -0.77
CA LEU A 119 12.38 -12.59 0.02
C LEU A 119 12.37 -12.93 1.52
N ARG A 120 11.95 -14.15 1.89
CA ARG A 120 11.95 -14.62 3.28
C ARG A 120 13.34 -14.58 3.89
N GLU A 121 14.35 -15.03 3.14
CA GLU A 121 15.76 -14.95 3.55
C GLU A 121 16.25 -13.51 3.69
N ALA A 122 15.89 -12.63 2.76
CA ALA A 122 16.28 -11.22 2.80
C ALA A 122 15.72 -10.47 4.01
N VAL A 123 14.50 -10.81 4.45
CA VAL A 123 13.85 -10.21 5.62
C VAL A 123 14.16 -10.96 6.93
N ALA A 124 14.71 -12.16 6.86
CA ALA A 124 15.08 -12.93 8.05
C ALA A 124 16.12 -12.18 8.89
N GLY A 125 15.90 -12.13 10.20
CA GLY A 125 16.76 -11.41 11.15
C GLY A 125 16.67 -9.88 11.08
N LEU A 126 15.95 -9.29 10.13
CA LEU A 126 15.78 -7.85 10.03
C LEU A 126 14.63 -7.35 10.94
N ASP A 127 14.81 -6.15 11.51
CA ASP A 127 13.77 -5.41 12.21
C ASP A 127 12.83 -4.69 11.22
N VAL A 128 12.12 -5.48 10.40
CA VAL A 128 11.17 -4.97 9.40
C VAL A 128 9.93 -4.41 10.10
N GLY A 129 9.85 -3.09 10.18
CA GLY A 129 8.74 -2.37 10.79
C GLY A 129 7.65 -1.95 9.81
N VAL A 130 8.01 -1.73 8.54
CA VAL A 130 7.07 -1.21 7.53
C VAL A 130 7.08 -2.12 6.30
N LEU A 131 5.90 -2.50 5.82
CA LEU A 131 5.72 -3.12 4.51
C LEU A 131 4.88 -2.20 3.64
N VAL A 132 5.38 -1.85 2.46
CA VAL A 132 4.64 -1.12 1.43
C VAL A 132 4.40 -2.06 0.25
N ASN A 133 3.20 -2.63 0.20
CA ASN A 133 2.72 -3.37 -0.96
C ASN A 133 2.23 -2.38 -2.03
N ASN A 134 3.15 -1.96 -2.89
CA ASN A 134 2.88 -1.01 -3.97
C ASN A 134 2.80 -1.66 -5.36
N ALA A 135 3.45 -2.81 -5.57
CA ALA A 135 3.44 -3.49 -6.86
C ALA A 135 2.00 -3.72 -7.35
N GLY A 136 1.75 -3.34 -8.60
CA GLY A 136 0.43 -3.44 -9.21
C GLY A 136 0.45 -3.11 -10.70
N VAL A 137 -0.52 -3.66 -11.43
CA VAL A 137 -0.72 -3.43 -12.86
C VAL A 137 -2.19 -3.15 -13.17
N ALA A 138 -2.42 -2.28 -14.15
CA ALA A 138 -3.75 -1.93 -14.66
C ALA A 138 -3.93 -2.24 -16.15
N LYS A 139 -2.87 -2.66 -16.85
CA LYS A 139 -2.95 -3.11 -18.25
C LYS A 139 -3.70 -4.45 -18.31
N PRO A 140 -4.54 -4.71 -19.33
CA PRO A 140 -4.69 -3.98 -20.61
C PRO A 140 -5.42 -2.62 -20.55
N GLY A 141 -6.07 -2.26 -19.43
CA GLY A 141 -6.79 -0.99 -19.29
C GLY A 141 -8.29 -1.14 -19.51
N ALA A 142 -8.93 -0.11 -20.08
CA ALA A 142 -10.36 -0.10 -20.40
C ALA A 142 -10.63 -0.96 -21.65
N VAL A 143 -11.15 -2.17 -21.48
CA VAL A 143 -11.43 -3.09 -22.57
C VAL A 143 -12.52 -4.10 -22.18
N TYR A 144 -13.26 -4.66 -23.13
CA TYR A 144 -14.18 -5.74 -22.80
C TYR A 144 -13.41 -7.01 -22.41
N LEU A 145 -13.99 -7.78 -21.48
CA LEU A 145 -13.33 -8.97 -20.93
C LEU A 145 -12.91 -9.98 -22.01
N HIS A 146 -13.75 -10.14 -23.06
CA HIS A 146 -13.56 -11.12 -24.12
C HIS A 146 -12.57 -10.69 -25.22
N GLU A 147 -12.12 -9.43 -25.21
CA GLU A 147 -11.20 -8.90 -26.23
C GLU A 147 -9.72 -9.11 -25.86
N VAL A 148 -9.46 -9.62 -24.64
CA VAL A 148 -8.10 -9.83 -24.13
C VAL A 148 -7.93 -11.27 -23.69
N ASP A 149 -6.74 -11.80 -23.99
CA ASP A 149 -6.31 -13.11 -23.54
C ASP A 149 -6.45 -13.28 -22.02
N VAL A 150 -7.00 -14.43 -21.61
CA VAL A 150 -7.28 -14.74 -20.22
C VAL A 150 -6.03 -14.67 -19.34
N GLU A 151 -4.87 -15.02 -19.87
CA GLU A 151 -3.61 -14.97 -19.13
C GLU A 151 -3.22 -13.53 -18.77
N ALA A 152 -3.60 -12.52 -19.55
CA ALA A 152 -3.36 -11.12 -19.14
C ALA A 152 -4.20 -10.74 -17.90
N TRP A 153 -5.41 -11.27 -17.78
CA TRP A 153 -6.26 -11.09 -16.61
C TRP A 153 -5.74 -11.87 -15.40
N VAL A 154 -5.35 -13.13 -15.59
CA VAL A 154 -4.73 -13.95 -14.55
C VAL A 154 -3.44 -13.31 -14.04
N ARG A 155 -2.61 -12.76 -14.94
CA ARG A 155 -1.42 -11.99 -14.60
C ARG A 155 -1.74 -10.80 -13.69
N MET A 156 -2.80 -10.05 -14.00
CA MET A 156 -3.24 -8.95 -13.16
C MET A 156 -3.66 -9.42 -11.76
N ILE A 157 -4.39 -10.53 -11.66
CA ILE A 157 -4.79 -11.14 -10.38
C ILE A 157 -3.56 -11.57 -9.58
N ARG A 158 -2.60 -12.26 -10.23
CA ARG A 158 -1.34 -12.68 -9.63
C ARG A 158 -0.59 -11.50 -9.01
N VAL A 159 -0.38 -10.43 -9.79
CA VAL A 159 0.38 -9.26 -9.32
C VAL A 159 -0.37 -8.47 -8.25
N ASN A 160 -1.65 -8.16 -8.47
CA ASN A 160 -2.38 -7.22 -7.63
C ASN A 160 -2.93 -7.85 -6.33
N ALA A 161 -3.21 -9.15 -6.33
CA ALA A 161 -3.83 -9.84 -5.21
C ALA A 161 -2.89 -10.91 -4.61
N LEU A 162 -2.55 -11.94 -5.37
CA LEU A 162 -1.82 -13.11 -4.82
C LEU A 162 -0.44 -12.73 -4.29
N ALA A 163 0.36 -12.01 -5.08
CA ALA A 163 1.68 -11.58 -4.68
C ALA A 163 1.66 -10.66 -3.45
N LEU A 164 0.68 -9.75 -3.37
CA LEU A 164 0.49 -8.89 -2.19
C LEU A 164 0.23 -9.74 -0.93
N THR A 165 -0.62 -10.77 -1.05
CA THR A 165 -0.95 -11.67 0.05
C THR A 165 0.25 -12.48 0.50
N GLU A 166 1.00 -13.06 -0.44
CA GLU A 166 2.19 -13.85 -0.09
C GLU A 166 3.31 -13.00 0.50
N VAL A 167 3.58 -11.81 -0.05
CA VAL A 167 4.57 -10.87 0.52
C VAL A 167 4.16 -10.46 1.93
N THR A 168 2.88 -10.16 2.15
CA THR A 168 2.36 -9.84 3.49
C THR A 168 2.56 -11.00 4.44
N ALA A 169 2.20 -12.23 4.03
CA ALA A 169 2.38 -13.44 4.83
C ALA A 169 3.86 -13.74 5.14
N ALA A 170 4.80 -13.37 4.26
CA ALA A 170 6.23 -13.52 4.50
C ALA A 170 6.78 -12.55 5.56
N VAL A 171 6.26 -11.32 5.62
CA VAL A 171 6.77 -10.26 6.50
C VAL A 171 6.06 -10.24 7.86
N LEU A 172 4.76 -10.49 7.87
CA LEU A 172 3.89 -10.32 9.04
C LEU A 172 4.34 -11.10 10.29
N PRO A 173 4.80 -12.37 10.21
CA PRO A 173 5.26 -13.11 11.39
C PRO A 173 6.40 -12.40 12.15
N GLY A 174 7.29 -11.71 11.43
CA GLY A 174 8.36 -10.94 12.05
C GLY A 174 7.85 -9.74 12.84
N MET A 175 6.86 -9.02 12.30
CA MET A 175 6.21 -7.90 12.96
C MET A 175 5.49 -8.35 14.25
N LEU A 176 4.76 -9.47 14.17
CA LEU A 176 4.03 -10.03 15.31
C LEU A 176 4.96 -10.44 16.45
N ARG A 177 6.09 -11.09 16.15
CA ARG A 177 7.09 -11.45 17.18
C ARG A 177 7.64 -10.23 17.94
N ARG A 178 7.63 -9.05 17.31
CA ARG A 178 8.12 -7.80 17.91
C ARG A 178 7.00 -6.94 18.52
N GLY A 179 5.72 -7.33 18.35
CA GLY A 179 4.57 -6.55 18.80
C GLY A 179 4.44 -5.17 18.13
N ARG A 180 5.06 -4.99 16.96
CA ARG A 180 5.00 -3.73 16.21
C ARG A 180 5.18 -3.94 14.71
N GLY A 181 4.45 -3.17 13.93
CA GLY A 181 4.59 -3.11 12.48
C GLY A 181 3.50 -2.28 11.83
N ALA A 182 3.71 -1.92 10.57
CA ALA A 182 2.73 -1.26 9.73
C ALA A 182 2.75 -1.87 8.33
N VAL A 183 1.58 -2.29 7.84
CA VAL A 183 1.39 -2.76 6.46
C VAL A 183 0.60 -1.71 5.70
N VAL A 184 1.17 -1.21 4.62
CA VAL A 184 0.58 -0.19 3.73
C VAL A 184 0.33 -0.84 2.38
N ASN A 185 -0.93 -1.01 2.03
CA ASN A 185 -1.35 -1.57 0.74
C ASN A 185 -1.82 -0.46 -0.19
N ILE A 186 -1.18 -0.33 -1.36
CA ILE A 186 -1.54 0.71 -2.34
C ILE A 186 -2.76 0.25 -3.17
N GLY A 187 -3.93 0.74 -2.76
CA GLY A 187 -5.19 0.61 -3.50
C GLY A 187 -5.59 1.92 -4.20
N PRO A 188 -6.47 1.87 -5.22
CA PRO A 188 -7.05 3.05 -5.84
C PRO A 188 -8.06 3.70 -4.90
N GLY A 189 -7.91 5.01 -4.69
CA GLY A 189 -8.89 5.82 -3.95
C GLY A 189 -10.26 5.84 -4.63
N SER A 190 -10.33 5.65 -5.95
CA SER A 190 -11.57 5.67 -6.73
C SER A 190 -12.50 4.47 -6.47
N SER A 191 -12.03 3.41 -5.82
CA SER A 191 -12.89 2.30 -5.39
C SER A 191 -13.70 2.62 -4.13
N PHE A 192 -13.45 3.76 -3.48
CA PHE A 192 -14.33 4.27 -2.44
C PHE A 192 -15.52 4.97 -3.09
N GLY A 193 -16.69 4.32 -3.04
CA GLY A 193 -17.98 4.94 -3.36
C GLY A 193 -18.51 4.68 -4.77
N LEU A 194 -17.71 4.15 -5.70
CA LEU A 194 -18.20 3.73 -7.00
C LEU A 194 -18.73 2.29 -6.96
N PRO A 195 -19.99 2.02 -7.36
CA PRO A 195 -20.58 0.67 -7.32
C PRO A 195 -20.02 -0.24 -8.42
N SER A 196 -19.54 0.32 -9.53
CA SER A 196 -18.94 -0.41 -10.64
C SER A 196 -17.95 0.46 -11.41
N TYR A 197 -17.09 -0.18 -12.19
CA TYR A 197 -16.13 0.48 -13.07
C TYR A 197 -16.08 -0.29 -14.40
N PRO A 198 -17.01 0.01 -15.33
CA PRO A 198 -17.10 -0.67 -16.62
C PRO A 198 -15.75 -0.69 -17.35
N LEU A 199 -15.49 -1.75 -18.11
CA LEU A 199 -14.25 -1.98 -18.87
C LEU A 199 -12.97 -2.20 -18.02
N TYR A 200 -13.05 -2.10 -16.68
CA TYR A 200 -11.94 -2.39 -15.75
C TYR A 200 -12.32 -3.50 -14.74
N SER A 201 -13.17 -4.44 -15.14
CA SER A 201 -13.78 -5.44 -14.25
C SER A 201 -12.75 -6.17 -13.38
N VAL A 202 -11.71 -6.74 -14.00
CA VAL A 202 -10.64 -7.48 -13.28
C VAL A 202 -9.80 -6.56 -12.41
N TYR A 203 -9.42 -5.38 -12.92
CA TYR A 203 -8.61 -4.42 -12.16
C TYR A 203 -9.32 -3.99 -10.88
N VAL A 204 -10.58 -3.57 -10.99
CA VAL A 204 -11.35 -3.12 -9.82
C VAL A 204 -11.65 -4.28 -8.87
N ALA A 205 -11.91 -5.49 -9.37
CA ALA A 205 -12.05 -6.67 -8.52
C ALA A 205 -10.77 -6.93 -7.69
N THR A 206 -9.59 -6.91 -8.31
CA THR A 206 -8.31 -7.09 -7.57
C THR A 206 -8.08 -5.97 -6.55
N LYS A 207 -8.48 -4.74 -6.87
CA LYS A 207 -8.31 -3.63 -5.94
C LYS A 207 -9.34 -3.63 -4.81
N ARG A 208 -10.54 -4.17 -5.04
CA ARG A 208 -11.51 -4.46 -3.97
C ARG A 208 -10.99 -5.55 -3.03
N TYR A 209 -10.35 -6.59 -3.57
CA TYR A 209 -9.65 -7.59 -2.76
C TYR A 209 -8.63 -6.92 -1.82
N VAL A 210 -7.75 -6.05 -2.35
CA VAL A 210 -6.76 -5.34 -1.54
C VAL A 210 -7.41 -4.52 -0.41
N LEU A 211 -8.52 -3.85 -0.70
CA LEU A 211 -9.26 -3.07 0.30
C LEU A 211 -9.80 -3.95 1.43
N GLU A 212 -10.55 -5.00 1.10
CA GLU A 212 -11.14 -5.87 2.13
C GLU A 212 -10.06 -6.65 2.88
N PHE A 213 -9.02 -7.13 2.19
CA PHE A 213 -7.85 -7.75 2.82
C PHE A 213 -7.21 -6.82 3.86
N SER A 214 -7.00 -5.54 3.52
CA SER A 214 -6.42 -4.56 4.44
C SER A 214 -7.31 -4.31 5.67
N ARG A 215 -8.63 -4.26 5.48
CA ARG A 215 -9.59 -4.05 6.58
C ARG A 215 -9.63 -5.25 7.51
N SER A 216 -9.72 -6.46 6.97
CA SER A 216 -9.73 -7.69 7.75
C SER A 216 -8.45 -7.82 8.57
N LEU A 217 -7.28 -7.65 7.96
CA LEU A 217 -6.00 -7.64 8.69
C LEU A 217 -5.98 -6.59 9.80
N SER A 218 -6.45 -5.37 9.52
CA SER A 218 -6.46 -4.32 10.55
C SER A 218 -7.32 -4.66 11.76
N VAL A 219 -8.39 -5.45 11.60
CA VAL A 219 -9.24 -5.90 12.70
C VAL A 219 -8.61 -7.10 13.40
N GLU A 220 -8.15 -8.11 12.64
CA GLU A 220 -7.52 -9.33 13.15
C GLU A 220 -6.30 -9.06 14.03
N TYR A 221 -5.48 -8.08 13.64
CA TYR A 221 -4.21 -7.79 14.30
C TYR A 221 -4.25 -6.54 15.20
N LYS A 222 -5.42 -5.93 15.42
CA LYS A 222 -5.55 -4.69 16.23
C LYS A 222 -5.01 -4.82 17.66
N SER A 223 -5.11 -6.01 18.24
CA SER A 223 -4.70 -6.30 19.62
C SER A 223 -3.44 -7.16 19.71
N ARG A 224 -2.70 -7.31 18.59
CA ARG A 224 -1.50 -8.15 18.49
C ARG A 224 -0.24 -7.31 18.42
#